data_AF-A0A925YEN8-F1
#
_entry.id   AF-A0A925YEN8-F1
#
_cell.length_a   1.000
_cell.length_b   1.000
_cell.length_c   1.000
_cell.angle_alpha   90.00
_cell.angle_beta   90.00
_cell.angle_gamma   90.00
#
_symmetry.space_group_name_H-M   'P 1'
#
loop_
_entity.id
_entity.type
_entity.pdbx_description
1 polymer ?
#
loop_
_entity_poly.entity_id
_entity_poly.type
_entity_poly.pdbx_seq_one_letter_code
_entity_poly.pdbx_strand_id
1 'polypeptide(L)' 'MSIDLADTSYYVGRETLLLTRDNSLAFWRKRVFRFLSRNARSATDFFSIPPNRVVEIGTQIEL' A
#
# COMPACT_ATOMS: atom_id res chain seq x y z
N MET A 1 -7.25 -29.57 6.74
CA MET A 1 -8.18 -28.42 6.87
C MET A 1 -7.98 -27.56 5.63
N SER A 2 -8.91 -27.63 4.67
CA SER A 2 -8.87 -26.78 3.48
C SER A 2 -9.49 -25.43 3.82
N ILE A 3 -8.81 -24.35 3.46
CA ILE A 3 -9.33 -22.99 3.62
C ILE A 3 -10.20 -22.69 2.41
N ASP A 4 -11.45 -22.29 2.64
CA ASP A 4 -12.32 -21.80 1.57
C ASP A 4 -12.00 -20.33 1.27
N LEU A 5 -11.40 -20.09 0.11
CA LEU A 5 -11.05 -18.75 -0.34
C LEU A 5 -12.29 -17.90 -0.63
N ALA A 6 -13.46 -18.51 -0.85
CA ALA A 6 -14.70 -17.80 -1.10
C ALA A 6 -15.32 -17.20 0.18
N ASP A 7 -15.03 -17.76 1.35
CA ASP A 7 -15.51 -17.28 2.65
C ASP A 7 -14.43 -16.50 3.45
N THR A 8 -13.22 -16.39 2.89
CA THR A 8 -12.11 -15.68 3.52
C THR A 8 -12.17 -14.18 3.22
N SER A 9 -12.02 -13.35 4.25
CA SER A 9 -11.86 -11.90 4.11
C SER A 9 -10.38 -11.51 4.12
N TYR A 10 -9.98 -10.61 3.22
CA TYR A 10 -8.60 -10.13 3.11
C TYR A 10 -8.50 -8.69 3.60
N TYR A 11 -7.52 -8.44 4.48
CA TYR A 11 -7.20 -7.10 4.96
C TYR A 11 -5.91 -6.64 4.31
N VAL A 12 -5.97 -5.53 3.58
CA VAL A 12 -4.84 -4.99 2.82
C VAL A 12 -4.48 -3.62 3.35
N GLY A 13 -3.24 -3.45 3.79
CA GLY A 13 -2.71 -2.13 4.16
C GLY A 13 -2.43 -1.28 2.91
N ARG A 14 -2.71 0.01 2.99
CA ARG A 14 -2.35 0.98 1.95
C ARG A 14 -1.62 2.16 2.54
N GLU A 15 -0.34 2.31 2.23
CA GLU A 15 0.45 3.46 2.66
C GLU A 15 0.32 4.63 1.68
N THR A 16 0.09 5.83 2.22
CA THR A 16 0.20 7.10 1.49
C THR A 16 1.40 7.87 2.00
N LEU A 17 2.38 8.11 1.11
CA LEU A 17 3.60 8.84 1.44
C LEU A 17 3.38 10.35 1.41
N LEU A 18 3.66 11.02 2.53
CA LEU A 18 3.67 12.46 2.69
C LEU A 18 5.11 12.99 2.68
N LEU A 19 5.37 14.02 1.87
CA LEU A 19 6.67 14.68 1.85
C LEU A 19 6.73 15.70 2.99
N THR A 20 7.53 15.45 4.02
CA THR A 20 7.73 16.43 5.09
C THR A 20 8.98 17.28 4.86
N ARG A 21 9.05 18.43 5.53
CA ARG A 21 10.20 19.35 5.50
C ARG A 21 11.31 18.95 6.46
N ASP A 22 11.17 17.83 7.17
CA ASP A 22 12.23 17.35 8.04
C ASP A 22 13.48 16.97 7.21
N ASN A 23 14.63 16.94 7.88
CA ASN A 23 15.91 16.60 7.25
C ASN A 23 16.28 15.12 7.41
N SER A 24 15.31 14.24 7.75
CA SER A 24 15.58 12.82 7.98
C SER A 24 15.99 12.09 6.70
N LEU A 25 15.51 12.56 5.54
CA LEU A 25 15.82 12.03 4.22
C LEU A 25 16.14 13.14 3.22
N ALA A 26 17.19 12.94 2.41
CA ALA A 26 17.52 13.89 1.33
C ALA A 26 16.33 14.09 0.38
N PHE A 27 16.04 15.34 0.01
CA PHE A 27 14.84 15.70 -0.76
C PHE A 27 14.67 14.92 -2.08
N TRP A 28 15.77 14.66 -2.80
CA TRP A 28 15.72 13.88 -4.03
C TRP A 28 15.29 12.42 -3.78
N ARG A 29 15.67 11.82 -2.65
CA ARG A 29 15.23 10.47 -2.25
C ARG A 29 13.73 10.46 -1.98
N LYS A 30 13.22 11.47 -1.25
CA LYS A 30 11.77 11.60 -1.00
C LYS A 30 10.98 11.66 -2.32
N ARG A 31 11.50 12.36 -3.34
CA ARG A 31 10.90 12.41 -4.68
C ARG A 31 10.91 11.07 -5.40
N VAL A 32 12.03 10.34 -5.37
CA VAL A 32 12.12 9.00 -5.99
C VAL A 32 11.15 8.02 -5.33
N PHE A 33 11.12 7.97 -3.99
CA PHE A 33 10.19 7.11 -3.26
C PHE A 33 8.73 7.42 -3.58
N ARG A 34 8.35 8.71 -3.59
CA ARG A 34 7.00 9.12 -3.98
C ARG A 34 6.66 8.69 -5.41
N PHE A 35 7.60 8.82 -6.35
CA PHE A 35 7.36 8.40 -7.73
C PHE A 35 7.16 6.89 -7.81
N LEU A 36 8.06 6.10 -7.22
CA LEU A 36 7.96 4.63 -7.23
C LEU A 36 6.69 4.14 -6.55
N SER A 37 6.36 4.67 -5.37
CA SER A 37 5.15 4.30 -4.61
C SER A 37 3.87 4.56 -5.39
N ARG A 38 3.78 5.67 -6.15
CA ARG A 38 2.63 5.96 -7.00
C ARG A 38 2.49 5.04 -8.22
N ASN A 39 3.59 4.45 -8.67
CA ASN A 39 3.61 3.55 -9.82
C ASN A 39 3.58 2.06 -9.41
N ALA A 40 3.66 1.76 -8.13
CA ALA A 40 3.59 0.40 -7.63
C ALA A 40 2.19 -0.18 -7.83
N ARG A 41 2.11 -1.45 -8.22
CA ARG A 41 0.86 -2.19 -8.31
C ARG A 41 0.32 -2.44 -6.91
N SER A 42 -1.00 -2.36 -6.73
CA SER A 42 -1.62 -2.68 -5.44
C SER A 42 -1.44 -4.16 -5.10
N ALA A 43 -1.37 -4.50 -3.81
CA ALA A 43 -1.30 -5.89 -3.37
C ALA A 43 -2.54 -6.68 -3.81
N THR A 44 -3.72 -6.06 -3.74
CA THR A 44 -4.99 -6.59 -4.22
C THR A 44 -4.91 -7.04 -5.69
N ASP A 45 -4.38 -6.18 -6.56
CA ASP A 45 -4.25 -6.48 -7.98
C ASP A 45 -3.16 -7.52 -8.25
N PHE A 46 -2.09 -7.55 -7.45
CA PHE A 46 -1.00 -8.51 -7.60
C PHE A 46 -1.45 -9.92 -7.24
N PHE A 47 -2.17 -10.08 -6.13
CA PHE A 47 -2.70 -11.36 -5.66
C PHE A 47 -4.05 -11.74 -6.29
N SER A 48 -4.58 -10.93 -7.22
CA SER A 48 -5.86 -11.16 -7.90
C SER A 48 -7.02 -11.37 -6.92
N ILE A 49 -7.02 -10.63 -5.81
CA ILE A 49 -8.03 -10.78 -4.77
C ILE A 49 -9.34 -10.14 -5.27
N PRO A 50 -10.48 -10.85 -5.21
CA PRO A 50 -11.76 -10.28 -5.57
C PRO A 50 -12.07 -9.01 -4.75
N PRO A 51 -12.44 -7.88 -5.39
CA PRO A 51 -12.58 -6.59 -4.71
C PRO A 51 -13.73 -6.57 -3.68
N ASN A 52 -14.72 -7.48 -3.80
CA ASN A 52 -15.79 -7.64 -2.83
C ASN A 52 -15.38 -8.36 -1.53
N ARG A 53 -14.11 -8.77 -1.41
CA ARG A 53 -13.57 -9.50 -0.25
C ARG A 53 -12.38 -8.79 0.40
N VAL A 54 -12.12 -7.55 0.00
CA VAL A 54 -10.96 -6.77 0.44
C VAL A 54 -11.41 -5.61 1.31
N VAL A 55 -10.81 -5.49 2.49
CA VAL A 55 -10.89 -4.32 3.34
C VAL A 55 -9.54 -3.61 3.30
N GLU A 56 -9.52 -2.40 2.73
CA GLU A 56 -8.30 -1.58 2.69
C GLU A 56 -8.18 -0.74 3.96
N ILE A 57 -7.02 -0.81 4.63
CA ILE A 57 -6.68 0.01 5.78
C ILE A 57 -5.60 1.01 5.36
N GLY A 58 -6.01 2.27 5.21
CA GLY A 58 -5.12 3.36 4.83
C GLY A 58 -4.29 3.87 6.00
N THR A 59 -2.99 4.05 5.80
CA THR A 59 -2.09 4.76 6.73
C THR A 59 -1.30 5.85 6.01
N GLN A 60 -0.98 6.92 6.72
CA GLN A 60 -0.12 8.00 6.21
C GLN A 60 1.27 7.85 6.81
N ILE A 61 2.28 7.87 5.95
CA ILE A 61 3.69 7.77 6.36
C ILE A 61 4.40 9.04 5.93
N GLU A 62 5.09 9.65 6.89
CA GLU A 62 5.92 10.82 6.67
C GLU A 62 7.33 10.41 6.24
N LEU A 63 7.80 11.00 5.14
CA LEU A 63 9.15 10.87 4.61
C LEU A 63 10.02 12.07 4.96
#